data_AF-A0A660QAH4-F1
#
_entry.id   AF-A0A660QAH4-F1
#
_cell.length_a   1.000
_cell.length_b   1.000
_cell.length_c   1.000
_cell.angle_alpha   90.00
_cell.angle_beta   90.00
_cell.angle_gamma   90.00
#
_symmetry.space_group_name_H-M   'P 1'
#
loop_
_entity.id
_entity.type
_entity.pdbx_description
1 polymer ?
#
loop_
_entity_poly.entity_id
_entity_poly.type
_entity_poly.pdbx_seq_one_letter_code
_entity_poly.pdbx_strand_id
1 'polypeptide(L)'
;GLKNFIELQAAIQKASSEDLASVLAREINSISIYNCHLVEEYREFIEYLDYLSLIRFRDSITHPYIRSILFRVPSSPVVIDGNNVVMLRRSVRDLNGVLEALAEYAEFYYPFTIVFDANIKYVVPETQREFLNMWLESRHVRLHSPADEFIMEMSEKRKAVVISADRFSEWKCSIIRIDPRELLW
;
A
#
# COMPACT_ATOMS: atom_id res chain seq x y z
N GLY A 1 16.06 0.74 12.88
CA GLY A 1 16.76 1.78 13.67
C GLY A 1 16.76 1.42 15.17
N LEU A 2 17.85 1.72 15.90
CA LEU A 2 18.20 1.18 17.24
C LEU A 2 17.04 1.07 18.27
N LYS A 3 16.06 1.99 18.26
CA LYS A 3 14.90 1.96 19.15
C LYS A 3 13.99 0.74 18.89
N ASN A 4 13.68 0.45 17.63
CA ASN A 4 12.91 -0.75 17.26
C ASN A 4 13.67 -2.02 17.62
N PHE A 5 15.01 -2.00 17.57
CA PHE A 5 15.83 -3.14 17.96
C PHE A 5 15.73 -3.41 19.47
N ILE A 6 15.78 -2.38 20.30
CA ILE A 6 15.60 -2.51 21.76
C ILE A 6 14.17 -2.94 22.10
N GLU A 7 13.16 -2.36 21.45
CA GLU A 7 11.76 -2.74 21.64
C GLU A 7 11.49 -4.19 21.22
N LEU A 8 12.05 -4.63 20.09
CA LEU A 8 11.94 -6.00 19.61
C LEU A 8 12.69 -6.98 20.52
N GLN A 9 13.92 -6.64 20.94
CA GLN A 9 14.65 -7.46 21.92
C GLN A 9 13.93 -7.55 23.27
N ALA A 10 13.33 -6.45 23.75
CA ALA A 10 12.51 -6.46 24.94
C ALA A 10 11.25 -7.32 24.77
N ALA A 11 10.63 -7.30 23.58
CA ALA A 11 9.49 -8.16 23.26
C ALA A 11 9.87 -9.64 23.25
N ILE A 12 11.01 -10.00 22.64
CA ILE A 12 11.56 -11.37 22.62
C ILE A 12 11.93 -11.83 24.04
N GLN A 13 12.60 -11.00 24.84
CA GLN A 13 12.97 -11.34 26.22
C GLN A 13 11.75 -11.51 27.12
N LYS A 14 10.69 -10.72 26.90
CA LYS A 14 9.42 -10.82 27.64
C LYS A 14 8.63 -12.06 27.22
N ALA A 15 8.74 -12.47 25.96
CA ALA A 15 8.18 -13.69 25.43
C ALA A 15 9.18 -14.84 25.66
N SER A 16 9.27 -15.32 26.89
CA SER A 16 10.26 -16.28 27.41
C SER A 16 10.39 -17.63 26.67
N SER A 17 9.65 -17.84 25.59
CA SER A 17 9.67 -19.03 24.73
C SER A 17 9.42 -18.76 23.23
N GLU A 18 9.25 -17.51 22.82
CA GLU A 18 8.75 -17.17 21.46
C GLU A 18 9.91 -16.87 20.51
N ASP A 19 9.92 -17.51 19.35
CA ASP A 19 10.96 -17.30 18.33
C ASP A 19 10.80 -15.95 17.61
N LEU A 20 11.90 -15.43 17.06
CA LEU A 20 11.95 -14.12 16.39
C LEU A 20 10.94 -14.01 15.23
N ALA A 21 10.74 -15.07 14.45
CA ALA A 21 9.80 -15.07 13.33
C ALA A 21 8.36 -14.88 13.81
N SER A 22 7.98 -15.54 14.91
CA SER A 22 6.66 -15.40 15.54
C SER A 22 6.43 -13.98 16.07
N VAL A 23 7.44 -13.38 16.71
CA VAL A 23 7.36 -11.98 17.19
C VAL A 23 7.21 -11.01 16.01
N LEU A 24 8.07 -11.12 14.98
CA LEU A 24 8.00 -10.27 13.79
C LEU A 24 6.65 -10.38 13.07
N ALA A 25 6.12 -11.60 12.94
CA ALA A 25 4.82 -11.83 12.30
C ALA A 25 3.70 -11.12 13.05
N ARG A 26 3.69 -11.18 14.39
CA ARG A 26 2.70 -10.50 15.22
C ARG A 26 2.76 -8.98 15.03
N GLU A 27 3.96 -8.40 15.12
CA GLU A 27 4.14 -6.95 14.96
C GLU A 27 3.73 -6.50 13.56
N ILE A 28 4.16 -7.19 12.51
CA ILE A 28 3.82 -6.83 11.12
C ILE A 28 2.33 -7.02 10.83
N ASN A 29 1.69 -8.08 11.33
CA ASN A 29 0.25 -8.27 11.15
C ASN A 29 -0.60 -7.24 11.92
N SER A 30 -0.03 -6.51 12.88
CA SER A 30 -0.70 -5.39 13.54
C SER A 30 -0.69 -4.11 12.70
N ILE A 31 0.16 -4.05 11.67
CA ILE A 31 0.27 -2.90 10.76
C ILE A 31 -0.86 -2.99 9.73
N SER A 32 -1.63 -1.91 9.63
CA SER A 32 -2.70 -1.79 8.66
C SER A 32 -2.19 -1.35 7.29
N ILE A 33 -3.01 -1.50 6.24
CA ILE A 33 -2.65 -1.00 4.92
C ILE A 33 -2.46 0.52 4.88
N TYR A 34 -3.15 1.27 5.75
CA TYR A 34 -3.07 2.74 5.85
C TYR A 34 -1.69 3.21 6.33
N ASN A 35 -0.96 2.40 7.11
CA ASN A 35 0.37 2.71 7.62
C ASN A 35 1.42 1.65 7.23
N CYS A 36 1.19 0.94 6.12
CA CYS A 36 2.05 -0.17 5.70
C CYS A 36 3.50 0.19 5.41
N HIS A 37 3.85 1.47 5.20
CA HIS A 37 5.25 1.88 5.11
C HIS A 37 6.09 1.54 6.35
N LEU A 38 5.47 1.40 7.51
CA LEU A 38 6.17 1.03 8.75
C LEU A 38 6.80 -0.36 8.65
N VAL A 39 6.33 -1.23 7.75
CA VAL A 39 6.91 -2.57 7.57
C VAL A 39 8.35 -2.52 7.06
N GLU A 40 8.75 -1.43 6.40
CA GLU A 40 10.12 -1.25 5.91
C GLU A 40 11.14 -1.24 7.06
N GLU A 41 10.73 -0.76 8.25
CA GLU A 41 11.57 -0.71 9.44
C GLU A 41 11.95 -2.09 9.97
N TYR A 42 11.24 -3.13 9.52
CA TYR A 42 11.45 -4.52 9.94
C TYR A 42 12.40 -5.30 9.02
N ARG A 43 12.79 -4.75 7.86
CA ARG A 43 13.59 -5.48 6.86
C ARG A 43 14.91 -6.01 7.41
N GLU A 44 15.63 -5.16 8.15
CA GLU A 44 16.89 -5.54 8.80
C GLU A 44 16.73 -6.75 9.73
N PHE A 45 15.58 -6.90 10.38
CA PHE A 45 15.33 -8.01 11.30
C PHE A 45 15.04 -9.32 10.57
N ILE A 46 14.40 -9.24 9.40
CA ILE A 46 14.07 -10.39 8.55
C ILE A 46 15.36 -11.05 8.04
N GLU A 47 16.43 -10.28 7.83
CA GLU A 47 17.74 -10.78 7.40
C GLU A 47 18.41 -11.70 8.44
N TYR A 48 18.02 -11.63 9.71
CA TYR A 48 18.53 -12.51 10.77
C TYR A 48 17.78 -13.84 10.88
N LEU A 49 16.68 -14.03 10.14
CA LEU A 49 15.94 -15.28 10.15
C LEU A 49 16.70 -16.35 9.38
N ASP A 50 16.83 -17.55 9.96
CA ASP A 50 17.24 -18.72 9.21
C ASP A 50 16.22 -19.08 8.12
N TYR A 51 16.61 -19.90 7.16
CA TYR A 51 15.77 -20.26 6.00
C TYR A 51 14.40 -20.83 6.38
N LEU A 52 14.31 -21.70 7.38
CA LEU A 52 13.04 -22.32 7.77
C LEU A 52 12.14 -21.30 8.50
N SER A 53 12.75 -20.47 9.35
CA SER A 53 12.07 -19.38 10.06
C SER A 53 11.57 -18.32 9.10
N LEU A 54 12.32 -18.00 8.04
CA LEU A 54 11.93 -17.07 6.99
C LEU A 54 10.69 -17.57 6.21
N ILE A 55 10.64 -18.86 5.87
CA ILE A 55 9.46 -19.44 5.20
C ILE A 55 8.23 -19.34 6.11
N ARG A 56 8.33 -19.78 7.37
CA ARG A 56 7.21 -19.70 8.34
C ARG A 56 6.75 -18.26 8.55
N PHE A 57 7.70 -17.34 8.65
CA PHE A 57 7.43 -15.91 8.77
C PHE A 57 6.71 -15.35 7.54
N ARG A 58 7.15 -15.70 6.33
CA ARG A 58 6.49 -15.28 5.10
C ARG A 58 5.02 -15.74 5.04
N ASP A 59 4.77 -16.99 5.39
CA ASP A 59 3.44 -17.61 5.33
C ASP A 59 2.50 -17.08 6.41
N SER A 60 3.03 -16.53 7.51
CA SER A 60 2.23 -15.96 8.59
C SER A 60 1.82 -14.50 8.34
N ILE A 61 2.35 -13.82 7.33
CA ILE A 61 1.90 -12.47 6.95
C ILE A 61 0.58 -12.55 6.20
N THR A 62 -0.47 -12.04 6.84
CA THR A 62 -1.86 -12.23 6.41
C THR A 62 -2.26 -11.28 5.28
N HIS A 63 -1.85 -10.02 5.34
CA HIS A 63 -2.21 -9.04 4.32
C HIS A 63 -1.33 -9.20 3.06
N PRO A 64 -1.92 -9.49 1.89
CA PRO A 64 -1.17 -9.89 0.68
C PRO A 64 -0.26 -8.77 0.16
N TYR A 65 -0.73 -7.52 0.16
CA TYR A 65 0.09 -6.39 -0.27
C TYR A 65 1.26 -6.12 0.68
N ILE A 66 1.06 -6.16 2.00
CA ILE A 66 2.14 -6.02 2.99
C ILE A 66 3.18 -7.14 2.82
N ARG A 67 2.73 -8.38 2.65
CA ARG A 67 3.61 -9.51 2.33
C ARG A 67 4.43 -9.22 1.07
N SER A 68 3.81 -8.68 0.02
CA SER A 68 4.51 -8.32 -1.22
C SER A 68 5.53 -7.20 -1.02
N ILE A 69 5.24 -6.19 -0.17
CA ILE A 69 6.24 -5.17 0.20
C ILE A 69 7.50 -5.86 0.74
N LEU A 70 7.35 -6.81 1.66
CA LEU A 70 8.49 -7.45 2.31
C LEU A 70 9.30 -8.34 1.36
N PHE A 71 8.64 -9.10 0.48
CA PHE A 71 9.28 -10.21 -0.23
C PHE A 71 9.39 -10.06 -1.76
N ARG A 72 8.73 -9.09 -2.38
CA ARG A 72 8.82 -8.85 -3.82
C ARG A 72 9.70 -7.65 -4.12
N VAL A 73 10.42 -7.73 -5.23
CA VAL A 73 11.18 -6.58 -5.77
C VAL A 73 10.21 -5.68 -6.53
N PRO A 74 10.05 -4.40 -6.15
CA PRO A 74 9.18 -3.48 -6.87
C PRO A 74 9.70 -3.20 -8.28
N SER A 75 8.81 -3.26 -9.28
CA SER A 75 9.10 -2.93 -10.67
C SER A 75 9.06 -1.43 -10.91
N SER A 76 8.10 -0.73 -10.30
CA SER A 76 8.01 0.73 -10.31
C SER A 76 7.12 1.23 -9.16
N PRO A 77 7.14 2.54 -8.85
CA PRO A 77 6.10 3.14 -8.03
C PRO A 77 4.74 3.09 -8.73
N VAL A 78 3.66 3.30 -7.97
CA VAL A 78 2.30 3.41 -8.51
C VAL A 78 1.57 4.62 -7.95
N VAL A 79 0.84 5.33 -8.81
CA VAL A 79 -0.09 6.39 -8.46
C VAL A 79 -1.49 5.88 -8.71
N ILE A 80 -2.33 5.90 -7.68
CA ILE A 80 -3.72 5.47 -7.76
C ILE A 80 -4.59 6.72 -7.81
N ASP A 81 -5.36 6.85 -8.88
CA ASP A 81 -6.43 7.84 -8.97
C ASP A 81 -7.58 7.41 -8.05
N GLY A 82 -7.58 7.98 -6.85
CA GLY A 82 -8.50 7.62 -5.78
C GLY A 82 -9.94 7.94 -6.15
N ASN A 83 -10.19 9.07 -6.81
CA ASN A 83 -11.53 9.42 -7.28
C ASN A 83 -12.02 8.39 -8.30
N ASN A 84 -11.20 8.03 -9.28
CA ASN A 84 -11.58 7.08 -10.30
C ASN A 84 -11.89 5.70 -9.73
N VAL A 85 -11.01 5.16 -8.87
CA VAL A 85 -11.23 3.86 -8.23
C VAL A 85 -12.51 3.86 -7.39
N VAL A 86 -12.67 4.86 -6.51
CA VAL A 86 -13.85 4.93 -5.64
C VAL A 86 -15.14 5.09 -6.44
N MET A 87 -15.11 5.86 -7.53
CA MET A 87 -16.30 6.15 -8.33
C MET A 87 -16.78 4.98 -9.19
N LEU A 88 -15.96 3.96 -9.45
CA LEU A 88 -16.38 2.78 -10.22
C LEU A 88 -17.62 2.11 -9.61
N ARG A 89 -17.62 1.91 -8.28
CA ARG A 89 -18.72 1.26 -7.55
C ARG A 89 -19.19 2.07 -6.33
N ARG A 90 -18.75 3.33 -6.21
CA ARG A 90 -18.98 4.21 -5.05
C ARG A 90 -18.50 3.59 -3.73
N SER A 91 -17.31 2.99 -3.75
CA SER A 91 -16.78 2.21 -2.64
C SER A 91 -15.32 2.60 -2.34
N VAL A 92 -15.09 3.14 -1.15
CA VAL A 92 -13.73 3.42 -0.62
C VAL A 92 -12.94 2.13 -0.41
N ARG A 93 -13.64 1.02 -0.15
CA ARG A 93 -13.02 -0.30 0.04
C ARG A 93 -12.37 -0.83 -1.23
N ASP A 94 -12.75 -0.31 -2.40
CA ASP A 94 -12.16 -0.73 -3.67
C ASP A 94 -10.68 -0.37 -3.77
N LEU A 95 -10.20 0.62 -2.98
CA LEU A 95 -8.78 0.91 -2.85
C LEU A 95 -8.00 -0.26 -2.24
N ASN A 96 -8.57 -0.93 -1.24
CA ASN A 96 -7.97 -2.14 -0.66
C ASN A 96 -7.97 -3.25 -1.70
N GLY A 97 -9.08 -3.45 -2.42
CA GLY A 97 -9.18 -4.45 -3.47
C GLY A 97 -8.15 -4.25 -4.58
N VAL A 98 -7.89 -3.00 -5.00
CA VAL A 98 -6.83 -2.67 -5.96
C VAL A 98 -5.47 -3.09 -5.41
N LEU A 99 -5.14 -2.73 -4.16
CA LEU A 99 -3.86 -3.10 -3.56
C LEU A 99 -3.72 -4.62 -3.40
N GLU A 100 -4.77 -5.31 -2.96
CA GLU A 100 -4.77 -6.78 -2.87
C GLU A 100 -4.56 -7.43 -4.24
N ALA A 101 -5.20 -6.94 -5.30
CA ALA A 101 -4.98 -7.42 -6.66
C ALA A 101 -3.56 -7.14 -7.15
N LEU A 102 -3.01 -5.95 -6.87
CA LEU A 102 -1.63 -5.60 -7.20
C LEU A 102 -0.60 -6.48 -6.47
N ALA A 103 -0.95 -7.06 -5.32
CA ALA A 103 -0.07 -7.99 -4.61
C ALA A 103 0.17 -9.28 -5.40
N GLU A 104 -0.82 -9.72 -6.17
CA GLU A 104 -0.78 -10.95 -6.98
C GLU A 104 -0.50 -10.67 -8.47
N TYR A 105 -0.41 -9.39 -8.86
CA TYR A 105 -0.11 -8.98 -10.22
C TYR A 105 1.31 -9.39 -10.64
N ALA A 106 1.52 -9.61 -11.95
CA ALA A 106 2.80 -10.13 -12.47
C ALA A 106 3.98 -9.23 -12.09
N GLU A 107 3.84 -7.92 -12.30
CA GLU A 107 4.71 -6.89 -11.75
C GLU A 107 4.23 -6.45 -10.36
N PHE A 108 5.16 -6.16 -9.45
CA PHE A 108 4.83 -5.57 -8.16
C PHE A 108 5.10 -4.07 -8.17
N TYR A 109 4.13 -3.27 -7.72
CA TYR A 109 4.28 -1.83 -7.68
C TYR A 109 4.38 -1.29 -6.27
N TYR A 110 5.46 -0.58 -5.98
CA TYR A 110 5.71 0.02 -4.67
C TYR A 110 6.83 1.07 -4.76
N PRO A 111 6.77 2.19 -4.01
CA PRO A 111 5.69 2.61 -3.13
C PRO A 111 4.43 3.06 -3.89
N PHE A 112 3.28 3.04 -3.23
CA PHE A 112 2.05 3.59 -3.77
C PHE A 112 1.74 4.98 -3.21
N THR A 113 1.05 5.79 -4.01
CA THR A 113 0.42 7.05 -3.62
C THR A 113 -1.00 7.07 -4.15
N ILE A 114 -1.98 7.38 -3.32
CA ILE A 114 -3.36 7.60 -3.75
C ILE A 114 -3.57 9.12 -3.83
N VAL A 115 -4.08 9.59 -4.96
CA VAL A 115 -4.40 11.00 -5.16
C VAL A 115 -5.91 11.14 -5.24
N PHE A 116 -6.46 12.03 -4.43
CA PHE A 116 -7.86 12.41 -4.49
C PHE A 116 -8.00 13.88 -4.87
N ASP A 117 -9.08 14.21 -5.57
CA ASP A 117 -9.59 15.56 -5.62
C ASP A 117 -10.09 15.98 -4.23
N ALA A 118 -9.88 17.26 -3.89
CA ALA A 118 -10.27 17.84 -2.61
C ALA A 118 -11.78 17.70 -2.31
N ASN A 119 -12.62 17.48 -3.33
CA ASN A 119 -14.05 17.30 -3.18
C ASN A 119 -14.49 15.89 -2.72
N ILE A 120 -13.59 14.91 -2.63
CA ILE A 120 -13.94 13.49 -2.41
C ILE A 120 -14.85 13.25 -1.20
N LYS A 121 -14.66 14.03 -0.12
CA LYS A 121 -15.45 13.96 1.11
C LYS A 121 -16.95 14.24 0.92
N TYR A 122 -17.31 14.95 -0.14
CA TYR A 122 -18.69 15.24 -0.51
C TYR A 122 -19.29 14.22 -1.49
N VAL A 123 -18.44 13.39 -2.09
CA VAL A 123 -18.82 12.42 -3.12
C VAL A 123 -19.11 11.05 -2.51
N VAL A 124 -18.37 10.65 -1.49
CA VAL A 124 -18.55 9.34 -0.85
C VAL A 124 -19.79 9.31 0.06
N PRO A 125 -20.51 8.17 0.12
CA PRO A 125 -21.61 7.99 1.07
C PRO A 125 -21.17 8.18 2.52
N GLU A 126 -22.05 8.69 3.37
CA GLU A 126 -21.78 8.92 4.79
C GLU A 126 -21.33 7.63 5.52
N THR A 127 -21.90 6.49 5.15
CA THR A 127 -21.55 5.16 5.68
C THR A 127 -20.11 4.74 5.41
N GLN A 128 -19.39 5.43 4.54
CA GLN A 128 -18.00 5.14 4.18
C GLN A 128 -17.03 6.24 4.62
N ARG A 129 -17.50 7.29 5.31
CA ARG A 129 -16.64 8.39 5.74
C ARG A 129 -15.53 7.95 6.69
N GLU A 130 -15.81 6.99 7.57
CA GLU A 130 -14.79 6.44 8.46
C GLU A 130 -13.63 5.80 7.66
N PHE A 131 -13.96 5.00 6.64
CA PHE A 131 -12.97 4.40 5.74
C PHE A 131 -12.19 5.46 4.94
N LEU A 132 -12.88 6.49 4.45
CA LEU A 132 -12.22 7.59 3.77
C LEU A 132 -11.27 8.32 4.72
N ASN A 133 -11.68 8.62 5.94
CA ASN A 133 -10.86 9.35 6.91
C ASN A 133 -9.58 8.57 7.27
N MET A 134 -9.66 7.25 7.47
CA MET A 134 -8.46 6.41 7.66
C MET A 134 -7.48 6.52 6.50
N TRP A 135 -7.99 6.57 5.26
CA TRP A 135 -7.15 6.84 4.09
C TRP A 135 -6.60 8.26 4.10
N LEU A 136 -7.41 9.29 4.35
CA LEU A 136 -6.94 10.68 4.35
C LEU A 136 -5.88 10.97 5.43
N GLU A 137 -5.89 10.23 6.53
CA GLU A 137 -4.84 10.27 7.57
C GLU A 137 -3.56 9.52 7.16
N SER A 138 -3.64 8.64 6.17
CA SER A 138 -2.50 7.89 5.67
C SER A 138 -1.49 8.80 4.96
N ARG A 139 -0.20 8.60 5.23
CA ARG A 139 0.88 9.27 4.49
C ARG A 139 0.89 8.95 2.99
N HIS A 140 0.21 7.88 2.58
CA HIS A 140 0.12 7.46 1.17
C HIS A 140 -0.90 8.28 0.39
N VAL A 141 -1.73 9.10 1.05
CA VAL A 141 -2.77 9.88 0.38
C VAL A 141 -2.34 11.34 0.18
N ARG A 142 -2.70 11.90 -0.97
CA ARG A 142 -2.56 13.33 -1.27
C ARG A 142 -3.89 13.86 -1.77
N LEU A 143 -4.29 15.02 -1.25
CA LEU A 143 -5.41 15.80 -1.78
C LEU A 143 -4.83 16.89 -2.70
N HIS A 144 -5.30 16.94 -3.94
CA HIS A 144 -4.91 17.96 -4.91
C HIS A 144 -6.09 18.27 -5.83
N SER A 145 -6.27 19.53 -6.23
CA SER A 145 -7.33 19.92 -7.17
C SER A 145 -6.77 20.87 -8.22
N PRO A 146 -6.81 20.51 -9.53
CA PRO A 146 -7.30 19.23 -10.06
C PRO A 146 -6.36 18.06 -9.71
N ALA A 147 -6.91 16.90 -9.38
CA ALA A 147 -6.12 15.71 -9.05
C ALA A 147 -5.22 15.26 -10.21
N ASP A 148 -5.76 15.35 -11.44
CA ASP A 148 -5.11 14.92 -12.67
C ASP A 148 -3.72 15.53 -12.86
N GLU A 149 -3.57 16.84 -12.64
CA GLU A 149 -2.28 17.53 -12.78
C GLU A 149 -1.20 16.89 -11.92
N PHE A 150 -1.55 16.60 -10.66
CA PHE A 150 -0.62 16.00 -9.71
C PHE A 150 -0.34 14.53 -10.03
N ILE A 151 -1.34 13.77 -10.50
CA ILE A 151 -1.16 12.40 -10.97
C ILE A 151 -0.16 12.38 -12.13
N MET A 152 -0.33 13.29 -13.09
CA MET A 152 0.52 13.38 -14.26
C MET A 152 1.95 13.74 -13.89
N GLU A 153 2.13 14.80 -13.10
CA GLU A 153 3.45 15.22 -12.60
C GLU A 153 4.18 14.07 -11.89
N MET A 154 3.48 13.35 -11.01
CA MET A 154 4.05 12.25 -10.24
C MET A 154 4.41 11.06 -11.11
N SER A 155 3.56 10.73 -12.10
CA SER A 155 3.80 9.65 -13.04
C SER A 155 5.07 9.88 -13.87
N GLU A 156 5.27 11.11 -14.37
CA GLU A 156 6.43 11.46 -15.19
C GLU A 156 7.71 11.52 -14.35
N LYS A 157 7.69 12.25 -13.23
CA LYS A 157 8.87 12.42 -12.37
C LYS A 157 9.37 11.12 -11.78
N ARG A 158 8.46 10.21 -11.42
CA ARG A 158 8.80 8.96 -10.72
C ARG A 158 8.78 7.74 -11.64
N LYS A 159 8.45 7.92 -12.92
CA LYS A 159 8.17 6.83 -13.87
C LYS A 159 7.16 5.83 -13.26
N ALA A 160 6.14 6.37 -12.60
CA ALA A 160 5.15 5.57 -11.90
C ALA A 160 4.07 5.07 -12.86
N VAL A 161 3.56 3.86 -12.59
CA VAL A 161 2.36 3.35 -13.24
C VAL A 161 1.15 4.04 -12.64
N VAL A 162 0.14 4.35 -13.45
CA VAL A 162 -1.10 5.00 -13.02
C VAL A 162 -2.25 4.00 -12.99
N ILE A 163 -2.96 3.89 -11.87
CA ILE A 163 -4.23 3.17 -11.79
C ILE A 163 -5.36 4.18 -11.97
N SER A 164 -5.98 4.20 -13.14
CA SER A 164 -7.17 5.01 -13.43
C SER A 164 -7.87 4.45 -14.67
N ALA A 165 -9.19 4.56 -14.75
CA ALA A 165 -9.96 4.32 -15.97
C ALA A 165 -9.91 5.53 -16.93
N ASP A 166 -9.46 6.70 -16.45
CA ASP A 166 -9.26 7.87 -17.31
C ASP A 166 -8.02 7.68 -18.19
N ARG A 167 -8.12 8.14 -19.44
CA ARG A 167 -7.02 8.12 -20.40
C ARG A 167 -6.16 9.39 -20.33
N PHE A 168 -6.58 10.41 -19.57
CA PHE A 168 -5.92 11.70 -19.45
C PHE A 168 -5.62 12.31 -20.83
N SER A 169 -6.56 12.22 -21.77
CA SER A 169 -6.33 12.57 -23.20
C SER A 169 -5.97 14.05 -23.43
N GLU A 170 -6.28 14.91 -22.46
CA GLU A 170 -5.92 16.33 -22.49
C GLU A 170 -4.44 16.56 -22.17
N TRP A 171 -3.78 15.57 -21.57
CA TRP A 171 -2.39 15.61 -21.17
C TRP A 171 -1.51 14.97 -22.26
N LYS A 172 -0.50 15.70 -22.73
CA LYS A 172 0.44 15.24 -23.78
C LYS A 172 1.56 14.37 -23.21
N CYS A 173 1.20 13.27 -22.55
CA CYS A 173 2.11 12.43 -21.79
C CYS A 173 1.93 10.95 -22.15
N SER A 174 3.03 10.22 -22.28
CA SER A 174 3.01 8.77 -22.40
C SER A 174 3.11 8.15 -21.01
N ILE A 175 1.96 7.80 -20.42
CA ILE A 175 1.93 7.07 -19.15
C ILE A 175 1.64 5.59 -19.36
N ILE A 176 2.22 4.76 -18.49
CA ILE A 176 1.78 3.38 -18.33
C ILE A 176 0.59 3.41 -17.38
N ARG A 177 -0.56 2.94 -17.86
CA ARG A 177 -1.82 2.95 -17.12
C ARG A 177 -2.40 1.56 -17.04
N ILE A 178 -2.89 1.17 -15.87
CA ILE A 178 -3.69 -0.03 -15.65
C ILE A 178 -5.12 0.41 -15.34
N ASP A 179 -6.10 -0.17 -16.01
CA ASP A 179 -7.49 0.11 -15.72
C ASP A 179 -7.91 -0.62 -14.42
N PRO A 180 -8.46 0.07 -13.41
CA PRO A 180 -8.86 -0.56 -12.15
C PRO A 180 -9.93 -1.65 -12.33
N ARG A 181 -10.65 -1.66 -13.46
CA ARG A 181 -11.61 -2.73 -13.77
C ARG A 181 -10.91 -4.05 -14.07
N GLU A 182 -9.68 -4.05 -14.56
CA GLU A 182 -8.87 -5.25 -14.78
C GLU A 182 -8.39 -5.89 -13.47
N LEU A 183 -8.45 -5.15 -12.36
CA LEU A 183 -7.99 -5.59 -11.05
C LEU A 183 -9.14 -6.04 -10.13
N LEU A 184 -10.34 -5.49 -10.32
CA LEU A 184 -11.47 -5.67 -9.40
C LEU A 184 -12.56 -6.63 -9.94
N TRP A 185 -12.40 -7.14 -11.17
CA TRP A 185 -13.39 -7.92 -11.94
C TRP A 185 -12.72 -9.16 -12.54
#